data_AF-A0A6C0LVH7-F1
#
_entry.id   AF-A0A6C0LVH7-F1
#
_cell.length_a   1.000
_cell.length_b   1.000
_cell.length_c   1.000
_cell.angle_alpha   90.00
_cell.angle_beta   90.00
_cell.angle_gamma   90.00
#
_symmetry.space_group_name_H-M   'P 1'
#
loop_
_entity.id
_entity.type
_entity.pdbx_description
1 polymer ?
#
loop_
_entity_poly.entity_id
_entity_poly.type
_entity_poly.pdbx_seq_one_letter_code
_entity_poly.pdbx_strand_id
1 'polypeptide(L)' 'MTQTFIRECFAMLETEDFKKEIQIILRPIIDIILQEIQPYIYMTIIFICMCFLLILGIFILLMHNKYMYQQKLIL' A
#
# COMPACT_ATOMS: atom_id res chain seq x y z
N MET A 1 18.82 25.30 30.21
CA MET A 1 19.88 24.28 30.03
C MET A 1 19.52 23.20 29.02
N THR A 2 18.25 22.79 28.89
CA THR A 2 17.79 21.84 27.84
C THR A 2 17.84 22.39 26.42
N GLN A 3 17.55 23.69 26.24
CA GLN A 3 17.50 24.33 24.91
C GLN A 3 18.87 24.37 24.20
N THR A 4 19.97 24.49 24.95
CA THR A 4 21.33 24.48 24.39
C THR A 4 21.73 23.08 23.91
N PHE A 5 21.39 22.04 24.68
CA PHE A 5 21.62 20.65 24.29
C PHE A 5 20.88 20.28 23.00
N ILE A 6 19.60 20.66 22.89
CA ILE A 6 18.81 20.40 21.69
C ILE A 6 19.41 21.16 20.50
N ARG A 7 19.83 22.41 20.68
CA ARG A 7 20.38 23.24 19.60
C ARG A 7 21.77 22.78 19.14
N GLU A 8 22.63 22.33 20.05
CA GLU A 8 23.92 21.72 19.68
C GLU A 8 23.75 20.35 19.03
N CYS A 9 22.82 19.54 19.54
CA CYS A 9 22.47 18.26 18.90
C CYS A 9 21.89 18.50 17.51
N PHE A 10 21.03 19.50 17.32
CA PHE A 10 20.49 19.88 16.02
C PHE A 10 21.57 20.40 15.06
N ALA A 11 22.51 21.21 15.55
CA ALA A 11 23.64 21.68 14.76
C ALA A 11 24.58 20.54 14.32
N MET A 12 24.79 19.54 15.18
CA MET A 12 25.53 18.32 14.83
C MET A 12 24.74 17.44 13.84
N LEU A 13 23.42 17.33 13.99
CA LEU A 13 22.53 16.62 13.07
C LEU A 13 22.49 17.22 11.66
N GLU A 14 22.68 18.54 11.54
CA GLU A 14 22.67 19.25 10.26
C GLU A 14 23.97 19.08 9.47
N THR A 15 25.04 18.62 10.15
CA THR A 15 26.35 18.39 9.55
C THR A 15 26.28 17.19 8.59
N GLU A 16 26.91 17.30 7.41
CA GLU A 16 26.78 16.31 6.33
C GLU A 16 27.25 14.90 6.73
N ASP A 17 28.19 14.80 7.67
CA ASP A 17 28.69 13.54 8.19
C ASP A 17 27.64 12.78 9.01
N PHE A 18 26.83 13.49 9.79
CA PHE A 18 25.77 12.87 10.59
C PHE A 18 24.61 12.39 9.71
N LYS A 19 24.29 13.12 8.63
CA LYS A 19 23.34 12.63 7.61
C LYS A 19 23.83 11.36 6.94
N LYS A 20 25.13 11.24 6.66
CA LYS A 20 25.71 10.01 6.10
C LYS A 20 25.63 8.85 7.10
N GLU A 21 25.96 9.06 8.37
CA GLU A 21 25.82 8.01 9.39
C GLU A 21 24.37 7.58 9.60
N ILE A 22 23.43 8.52 9.69
CA ILE A 22 22.00 8.21 9.75
C ILE A 22 21.58 7.41 8.52
N GLN A 23 22.04 7.77 7.32
CA GLN A 23 21.69 7.05 6.10
C GLN A 23 22.27 5.62 6.09
N ILE A 24 23.46 5.41 6.68
CA ILE A 24 24.07 4.08 6.86
C ILE A 24 23.26 3.24 7.84
N ILE A 25 22.74 3.83 8.92
CA ILE A 25 21.91 3.14 9.92
C ILE A 25 20.48 2.89 9.40
N LEU A 26 19.92 3.81 8.61
CA LEU A 26 18.57 3.69 8.05
C LEU A 26 18.50 2.78 6.83
N ARG A 27 19.56 2.66 6.02
CA ARG A 27 19.62 1.74 4.88
C ARG A 27 19.17 0.31 5.19
N PRO A 28 19.72 -0.39 6.20
CA PRO A 28 19.31 -1.76 6.51
C PRO A 28 17.84 -1.84 6.99
N ILE A 29 17.37 -0.82 7.70
CA ILE A 29 15.98 -0.74 8.17
C ILE A 29 15.04 -0.61 6.96
N ILE A 30 15.38 0.27 6.01
CA ILE A 30 14.63 0.46 4.77
C ILE A 30 14.64 -0.82 3.92
N ASP A 31 15.79 -1.50 3.80
CA ASP A 31 15.88 -2.76 3.04
C ASP A 31 15.01 -3.87 3.64
N ILE A 32 15.02 -4.03 4.98
CA ILE A 32 14.17 -4.99 5.68
C ILE A 32 12.68 -4.65 5.45
N ILE A 33 12.31 -3.38 5.56
CA ILE A 33 10.94 -2.92 5.30
C ILE A 33 10.54 -3.16 3.84
N LEU A 34 11.42 -2.90 2.88
CA LEU A 34 11.16 -3.16 1.46
C LEU A 34 10.96 -4.64 1.20
N GLN A 35 11.78 -5.51 1.82
CA GLN A 35 11.67 -6.96 1.71
C GLN A 35 10.33 -7.46 2.25
N GLU A 36 9.87 -6.91 3.37
CA GLU A 36 8.55 -7.21 3.93
C GLU A 36 7.42 -6.63 3.07
N ILE A 37 7.56 -5.43 2.51
CA ILE A 37 6.52 -4.79 1.68
C ILE A 37 6.26 -5.54 0.38
N GLN A 38 7.28 -6.14 -0.24
CA GLN A 38 7.12 -6.85 -1.52
C GLN A 38 6.00 -7.91 -1.53
N PRO A 39 5.92 -8.88 -0.59
CA PRO A 39 4.81 -9.82 -0.55
C PRO A 39 3.44 -9.15 -0.32
N TYR A 40 3.37 -8.03 0.42
CA TYR A 40 2.10 -7.30 0.60
C TYR A 40 1.61 -6.65 -0.70
N ILE A 41 2.51 -6.20 -1.58
CA ILE A 41 2.13 -5.68 -2.91
C ILE A 41 1.47 -6.80 -3.72
N TYR A 42 2.05 -8.00 -3.75
CA TYR A 42 1.46 -9.15 -4.43
C TYR A 42 0.09 -9.54 -3.84
N MET A 43 -0.02 -9.57 -2.51
CA MET A 43 -1.30 -9.81 -1.82
C MET A 43 -2.36 -8.78 -2.21
N THR A 44 -1.97 -7.50 -2.29
CA THR A 44 -2.86 -6.41 -2.71
C THR A 44 -3.32 -6.58 -4.15
N ILE A 45 -2.42 -6.96 -5.07
CA ILE A 45 -2.78 -7.20 -6.48
C ILE A 45 -3.78 -8.35 -6.59
N ILE A 46 -3.56 -9.46 -5.89
CA ILE A 46 -4.49 -10.60 -5.86
C ILE A 46 -5.85 -10.16 -5.32
N PHE A 47 -5.87 -9.36 -4.26
CA PHE A 47 -7.10 -8.82 -3.69
C PHE A 47 -7.87 -7.94 -4.69
N ILE A 48 -7.17 -7.06 -5.42
CA ILE A 48 -7.77 -6.24 -6.47
C ILE A 48 -8.36 -7.12 -7.57
N CYS A 49 -7.67 -8.18 -7.99
CA CYS A 49 -8.19 -9.14 -8.95
C CYS A 49 -9.45 -9.85 -8.44
N MET A 50 -9.49 -10.24 -7.16
CA MET A 50 -10.68 -10.85 -6.55
C MET A 50 -11.87 -9.90 -6.55
N CYS A 51 -11.67 -8.65 -6.16
CA CYS A 51 -12.70 -7.61 -6.21
C CYS A 51 -13.23 -7.41 -7.64
N PHE A 52 -12.33 -7.38 -8.62
CA PHE A 52 -12.71 -7.27 -10.03
C PHE A 52 -13.59 -8.45 -10.48
N LEU A 53 -13.20 -9.69 -10.16
CA LEU A 53 -13.99 -10.88 -10.48
C LEU A 53 -15.36 -10.89 -9.79
N LEU A 54 -15.43 -10.44 -8.54
CA LEU A 54 -16.69 -10.33 -7.80
C LEU A 54 -17.65 -9.34 -8.46
N ILE A 55 -17.16 -8.16 -8.84
CA ILE A 55 -17.95 -7.15 -9.55
C ILE A 55 -18.44 -7.71 -10.88
N LEU A 56 -17.56 -8.40 -11.63
CA LEU A 56 -17.92 -9.07 -12.87
C LEU A 56 -19.00 -10.14 -12.66
N GLY A 57 -18.87 -10.94 -11.60
CA GLY A 57 -19.86 -11.97 -11.24
C GLY A 57 -21.23 -11.38 -10.95
N ILE A 58 -21.29 -10.30 -10.16
CA ILE A 58 -22.54 -9.58 -9.87
C ILE A 58 -23.13 -9.01 -11.17
N PHE A 59 -22.30 -8.46 -12.04
CA PHE A 59 -22.74 -7.91 -13.33
C PHE A 59 -23.36 -8.98 -14.24
N ILE A 60 -22.71 -10.14 -14.37
CA ILE A 60 -23.22 -11.28 -15.15
C ILE A 60 -24.53 -11.77 -14.56
N LEU A 61 -24.61 -11.92 -13.24
CA LEU A 61 -25.81 -12.37 -12.54
C LEU A 61 -26.98 -11.40 -12.75
N LEU A 62 -26.73 -10.09 -12.70
CA LEU A 62 -27.73 -9.06 -12.95
C LEU A 62 -28.26 -9.14 -14.39
N MET A 63 -27.36 -9.30 -15.37
CA MET A 63 -27.74 -9.43 -16.78
C MET A 63 -28.58 -10.68 -17.05
N HIS A 64 -28.19 -11.83 -16.47
CA HIS A 64 -28.94 -13.07 -16.59
C HIS A 64 -30.35 -12.95 -15.99
N ASN A 65 -30.46 -12.38 -14.79
CA ASN A 65 -31.76 -12.18 -14.14
C ASN A 65 -32.67 -11.26 -14.95
N LYS A 66 -32.13 -10.16 -15.50
CA LYS A 66 -32.90 -9.27 -16.37
C LYS A 66 -33.41 -9.99 -17.63
N TYR A 67 -32.57 -10.80 -18.27
CA TYR A 67 -32.97 -11.57 -19.45
C TYR A 67 -34.10 -12.56 -19.14
N MET A 68 -33.97 -13.32 -18.05
CA MET A 68 -35.00 -14.28 -17.61
C MET A 68 -36.33 -13.59 -17.26
N TYR A 69 -36.28 -12.42 -16.61
CA TYR A 69 -37.48 -11.66 -16.29
C TYR A 69 -38.17 -11.10 -17.54
N GLN A 70 -37.40 -10.62 -18.52
CA GLN A 70 -37.95 -10.14 -19.79
C GLN A 70 -38.61 -11.27 -20.58
N GLN A 71 -38.03 -12.47 -20.62
CA GLN A 71 -38.62 -13.62 -21.30
C GLN A 71 -39.97 -14.04 -20.69
N LYS A 72 -40.10 -13.95 -19.36
CA LYS A 72 -41.36 -14.27 -18.65
C LYS A 72 -42.47 -13.23 -18.84
N LEU A 73 -42.13 -12.00 -19.23
CA LEU A 73 -43.11 -10.93 -19.51
C LEU A 73 -43.67 -11.00 -20.94
N ILE A 74 -43.00 -11.70 -21.85
CA ILE A 74 -43.36 -11.79 -23.28
C ILE A 74 -44.24 -13.03 -23.56
N LEU A 75 -44.33 -13.98 -22.61
CA LEU A 75 -45.08 -15.24 -22.69
C LEU A 75 -46.27 -15.22 -21.73
#